data_AF-A0A519QQE4-F1
#
_entry.id   AF-A0A519QQE4-F1
#
_cell.length_a   1.000
_cell.length_b   1.000
_cell.length_c   1.000
_cell.angle_alpha   90.00
_cell.angle_beta   90.00
_cell.angle_gamma   90.00
#
_symmetry.space_group_name_H-M   'P 1'
#
loop_
_entity.id
_entity.type
_entity.pdbx_description
1 polymer ?
#
loop_
_entity_poly.entity_id
_entity_poly.type
_entity_poly.pdbx_seq_one_letter_code
_entity_poly.pdbx_strand_id
1 'polypeptide(L)'
;MGPGARPAFGVARPMKSGVEARPANPAPTAPGGGEQFPPLPVDEPAARSNDRNADAMSRLSDRANAAAEANTYDHSGFEASIHKIKEQVLPRLLERVDPEAAATLTKDELSEEFRPIIMEVLAELKVTFNRREQFALEKVLIDELLGFGPLEELLNDPDISDIMVNGPEQTYIEKKGRLQLAPIRFRDEAHLFQIAQRIVNQVGRRVDQTTPLADARLKDGSRVNVIVPPLSLKGTAISIRKFSEKPITIDMLAGFGSMSDKMATALKIAGACRMNIVISGGT
;
A
#
# COMPACT_ATOMS: atom_id res chain seq x y z
N MET A 1 6.09 43.56 33.15
CA MET A 1 4.94 42.87 33.77
C MET A 1 3.82 42.77 32.74
N GLY A 2 2.96 41.76 32.84
CA GLY A 2 1.84 41.52 31.90
C GLY A 2 1.86 40.10 31.34
N PRO A 3 1.18 39.13 31.98
CA PRO A 3 1.11 37.75 31.52
C PRO A 3 -0.12 37.46 30.63
N GLY A 4 0.09 36.74 29.53
CA GLY A 4 -0.96 36.15 28.69
C GLY A 4 -1.11 34.64 28.93
N ALA A 5 -2.31 34.09 28.79
CA ALA A 5 -2.65 32.76 29.29
C ALA A 5 -2.33 31.58 28.36
N ARG A 6 -2.23 30.38 28.97
CA ARG A 6 -2.49 29.07 28.32
C ARG A 6 -3.43 28.26 29.24
N PRO A 7 -4.50 27.64 28.73
CA PRO A 7 -5.38 26.79 29.54
C PRO A 7 -4.77 25.40 29.77
N ALA A 8 -5.20 24.73 30.85
CA ALA A 8 -4.82 23.35 31.18
C ALA A 8 -6.07 22.50 31.50
N PHE A 9 -5.95 21.18 31.32
CA PHE A 9 -7.05 20.23 31.51
C PHE A 9 -7.54 20.15 32.98
N GLY A 10 -8.86 20.11 33.17
CA GLY A 10 -9.49 19.81 34.46
C GLY A 10 -9.83 18.33 34.61
N VAL A 11 -9.54 17.74 35.77
CA VAL A 11 -9.88 16.35 36.11
C VAL A 11 -10.96 16.33 37.19
N ALA A 12 -12.04 15.56 36.98
CA ALA A 12 -13.16 15.48 37.91
C ALA A 12 -12.90 14.53 39.10
N ARG A 13 -13.49 14.84 40.27
CA ARG A 13 -13.59 13.94 41.44
C ARG A 13 -14.96 14.10 42.14
N PRO A 14 -15.43 13.07 42.88
CA PRO A 14 -16.86 12.88 43.17
C PRO A 14 -17.34 13.45 44.52
N MET A 15 -18.67 13.54 44.67
CA MET A 15 -19.34 13.80 45.95
C MET A 15 -19.81 12.50 46.63
N LYS A 16 -20.03 12.55 47.95
CA LYS A 16 -20.26 11.40 48.84
C LYS A 16 -21.75 11.12 49.11
N SER A 17 -22.05 9.92 49.63
CA SER A 17 -23.35 9.48 50.12
C SER A 17 -23.36 9.23 51.65
N GLY A 18 -24.55 9.26 52.26
CA GLY A 18 -24.78 8.86 53.65
C GLY A 18 -26.25 8.97 54.11
N VAL A 19 -26.83 7.81 54.49
CA VAL A 19 -27.64 7.45 55.70
C VAL A 19 -28.33 8.58 56.50
N GLU A 20 -29.56 8.49 57.04
CA GLU A 20 -30.40 7.43 57.68
C GLU A 20 -31.94 7.69 57.48
N ALA A 21 -32.97 6.90 57.87
CA ALA A 21 -33.20 5.48 58.26
C ALA A 21 -34.73 5.12 58.18
N ARG A 22 -35.38 4.53 59.21
CA ARG A 22 -36.82 4.11 59.25
C ARG A 22 -37.43 4.11 60.67
N PRO A 23 -38.77 4.31 60.78
CA PRO A 23 -39.77 3.27 61.17
C PRO A 23 -40.98 3.22 60.19
N ALA A 24 -42.06 2.41 60.27
CA ALA A 24 -42.40 1.11 60.92
C ALA A 24 -43.62 0.46 60.17
N ASN A 25 -44.51 -0.30 60.84
CA ASN A 25 -45.76 -0.95 60.32
C ASN A 25 -46.75 -1.20 61.52
N PRO A 26 -48.07 -1.55 61.38
CA PRO A 26 -48.67 -2.53 60.44
C PRO A 26 -50.09 -2.17 59.85
N ALA A 27 -50.82 -3.17 59.31
CA ALA A 27 -52.06 -3.07 58.47
C ALA A 27 -53.42 -3.26 59.24
N PRO A 28 -54.62 -3.17 58.58
CA PRO A 28 -55.20 -4.31 57.82
C PRO A 28 -56.17 -4.03 56.63
N THR A 29 -56.40 -5.10 55.84
CA THR A 29 -57.50 -5.54 54.91
C THR A 29 -58.63 -4.67 54.30
N ALA A 30 -58.91 -5.00 53.01
CA ALA A 30 -60.03 -4.79 52.06
C ALA A 30 -61.51 -4.70 52.55
N PRO A 31 -62.46 -4.19 51.71
CA PRO A 31 -63.11 -4.93 50.59
C PRO A 31 -62.84 -4.28 49.19
N GLY A 32 -63.05 -4.86 48.00
CA GLY A 32 -64.20 -5.59 47.39
C GLY A 32 -64.94 -4.67 46.39
N GLY A 33 -65.49 -5.05 45.22
CA GLY A 33 -65.56 -6.30 44.45
C GLY A 33 -66.57 -6.14 43.27
N GLY A 34 -66.41 -6.90 42.17
CA GLY A 34 -67.25 -6.84 40.95
C GLY A 34 -66.65 -5.95 39.83
N GLU A 35 -66.40 -6.35 38.57
CA GLU A 35 -67.06 -7.23 37.57
C GLU A 35 -67.73 -6.42 36.43
N GLN A 36 -66.98 -6.14 35.36
CA GLN A 36 -67.49 -6.01 33.98
C GLN A 36 -66.34 -5.86 32.96
N PHE A 37 -65.94 -6.96 32.31
CA PHE A 37 -65.48 -7.06 30.91
C PHE A 37 -65.25 -8.56 30.60
N PRO A 38 -65.71 -9.11 29.46
CA PRO A 38 -65.54 -10.53 29.15
C PRO A 38 -64.08 -10.92 28.84
N PRO A 39 -63.70 -12.19 29.03
CA PRO A 39 -62.35 -12.66 28.71
C PRO A 39 -62.10 -12.63 27.20
N LEU A 40 -60.87 -12.27 26.82
CA LEU A 40 -60.38 -12.39 25.44
C LEU A 40 -60.08 -13.87 25.10
N PRO A 41 -60.13 -14.29 23.82
CA PRO A 41 -59.80 -15.65 23.41
C PRO A 41 -58.36 -16.05 23.78
N VAL A 42 -58.16 -17.34 24.06
CA VAL A 42 -56.85 -17.92 24.38
C VAL A 42 -56.26 -18.53 23.12
N ASP A 43 -55.22 -17.91 22.56
CA ASP A 43 -54.40 -18.46 21.48
C ASP A 43 -53.05 -18.93 22.04
N GLU A 44 -52.75 -20.23 21.90
CA GLU A 44 -51.39 -20.78 22.01
C GLU A 44 -50.76 -20.93 20.60
N PRO A 45 -49.47 -21.27 20.44
CA PRO A 45 -48.43 -20.26 20.45
C PRO A 45 -47.68 -20.18 19.09
N ALA A 46 -47.79 -19.04 18.41
CA ALA A 46 -47.09 -18.80 17.14
C ALA A 46 -45.63 -18.35 17.36
N ALA A 47 -44.69 -19.31 17.35
CA ALA A 47 -43.26 -19.03 17.39
C ALA A 47 -42.81 -18.21 16.17
N ARG A 48 -42.48 -16.93 16.37
CA ARG A 48 -41.94 -16.05 15.31
C ARG A 48 -40.43 -16.27 15.18
N SER A 49 -39.98 -16.60 13.98
CA SER A 49 -38.62 -17.06 13.71
C SER A 49 -37.57 -15.95 13.67
N ASN A 50 -36.30 -16.35 13.85
CA ASN A 50 -35.13 -15.48 13.75
C ASN A 50 -34.78 -15.01 12.32
N ASP A 51 -35.50 -15.51 11.29
CA ASP A 51 -35.12 -15.36 9.87
C ASP A 51 -34.88 -13.92 9.43
N ARG A 52 -35.68 -12.97 9.93
CA ARG A 52 -35.63 -11.57 9.46
C ARG A 52 -34.27 -10.90 9.67
N ASN A 53 -33.50 -11.31 10.68
CA ASN A 53 -32.15 -10.77 10.90
C ASN A 53 -31.10 -11.45 10.01
N ALA A 54 -31.24 -12.75 9.72
CA ALA A 54 -30.37 -13.46 8.78
C ALA A 54 -30.57 -12.95 7.34
N ASP A 55 -31.83 -12.79 6.93
CA ASP A 55 -32.25 -12.26 5.63
C ASP A 55 -31.88 -10.77 5.43
N ALA A 56 -31.80 -9.98 6.51
CA ALA A 56 -31.27 -8.62 6.48
C ALA A 56 -29.73 -8.60 6.35
N MET A 57 -29.03 -9.48 7.07
CA MET A 57 -27.56 -9.59 7.00
C MET A 57 -27.09 -10.09 5.63
N SER A 58 -27.75 -11.10 5.04
CA SER A 58 -27.43 -11.59 3.69
C SER A 58 -27.48 -10.45 2.67
N ARG A 59 -28.60 -9.72 2.57
CA ARG A 59 -28.74 -8.61 1.63
C ARG A 59 -27.73 -7.48 1.85
N LEU A 60 -27.13 -7.37 3.04
CA LEU A 60 -26.06 -6.42 3.32
C LEU A 60 -24.70 -6.95 2.81
N SER A 61 -24.38 -8.23 3.03
CA SER A 61 -23.18 -8.86 2.46
C SER A 61 -23.27 -8.97 0.93
N ASP A 62 -24.44 -9.28 0.38
CA ASP A 62 -24.66 -9.40 -1.06
C ASP A 62 -24.45 -8.04 -1.76
N ARG A 63 -24.88 -6.93 -1.12
CA ARG A 63 -24.57 -5.57 -1.57
C ARG A 63 -23.10 -5.19 -1.40
N ALA A 64 -22.45 -5.60 -0.30
CA ALA A 64 -21.04 -5.33 -0.08
C ALA A 64 -20.16 -6.05 -1.11
N ASN A 65 -20.49 -7.31 -1.42
CA ASN A 65 -19.83 -8.11 -2.45
C ASN A 65 -20.06 -7.51 -3.84
N ALA A 66 -21.31 -7.20 -4.21
CA ALA A 66 -21.61 -6.58 -5.51
C ALA A 66 -20.93 -5.20 -5.69
N ALA A 67 -20.78 -4.42 -4.62
CA ALA A 67 -20.02 -3.16 -4.66
C ALA A 67 -18.50 -3.37 -4.79
N ALA A 68 -17.96 -4.43 -4.20
CA ALA A 68 -16.54 -4.81 -4.37
C ALA A 68 -16.27 -5.36 -5.78
N GLU A 69 -17.16 -6.19 -6.31
CA GLU A 69 -17.10 -6.71 -7.69
C GLU A 69 -17.17 -5.57 -8.70
N ALA A 70 -18.12 -4.63 -8.57
CA ALA A 70 -18.22 -3.46 -9.46
C ALA A 70 -16.92 -2.63 -9.49
N ASN A 71 -16.35 -2.31 -8.32
CA ASN A 71 -15.05 -1.63 -8.24
C ASN A 71 -13.91 -2.42 -8.90
N THR A 72 -13.94 -3.75 -8.82
CA THR A 72 -12.90 -4.63 -9.39
C THR A 72 -12.99 -4.68 -10.92
N TYR A 73 -14.20 -4.71 -11.48
CA TYR A 73 -14.40 -4.69 -12.93
C TYR A 73 -13.92 -3.37 -13.55
N ASP A 74 -14.31 -2.21 -13.02
CA ASP A 74 -13.87 -0.90 -13.53
C ASP A 74 -12.34 -0.73 -13.50
N HIS A 75 -11.68 -1.13 -12.40
CA HIS A 75 -10.21 -1.00 -12.28
C HIS A 75 -9.47 -1.79 -13.37
N SER A 76 -9.93 -3.02 -13.65
CA SER A 76 -9.32 -3.89 -14.69
C SER A 76 -9.45 -3.32 -16.10
N GLY A 77 -10.58 -2.67 -16.42
CA GLY A 77 -10.78 -1.99 -17.70
C GLY A 77 -9.93 -0.72 -17.82
N PHE A 78 -9.77 0.00 -16.71
CA PHE A 78 -8.95 1.21 -16.65
C PHE A 78 -7.45 0.93 -16.82
N GLU A 79 -6.91 -0.08 -16.13
CA GLU A 79 -5.49 -0.48 -16.25
C GLU A 79 -5.15 -0.94 -17.68
N ALA A 80 -5.99 -1.77 -18.28
CA ALA A 80 -5.83 -2.19 -19.69
C ALA A 80 -5.90 -1.00 -20.67
N SER A 81 -6.73 0.01 -20.36
CA SER A 81 -6.83 1.24 -21.15
C SER A 81 -5.60 2.14 -20.99
N ILE A 82 -5.06 2.29 -19.77
CA ILE A 82 -3.78 2.96 -19.53
C ILE A 82 -2.67 2.30 -20.35
N HIS A 83 -2.52 0.97 -20.28
CA HIS A 83 -1.41 0.29 -20.98
C HIS A 83 -1.45 0.54 -22.49
N LYS A 84 -2.63 0.40 -23.11
CA LYS A 84 -2.83 0.62 -24.54
C LYS A 84 -2.61 2.08 -24.97
N ILE A 85 -2.94 3.04 -24.11
CA ILE A 85 -2.75 4.47 -24.42
C ILE A 85 -1.30 4.88 -24.14
N LYS A 86 -0.65 4.33 -23.12
CA LYS A 86 0.79 4.45 -22.84
C LYS A 86 1.61 4.03 -24.06
N GLU A 87 1.30 2.88 -24.67
CA GLU A 87 1.92 2.40 -25.92
C GLU A 87 1.77 3.38 -27.10
N GLN A 88 0.67 4.14 -27.18
CA GLN A 88 0.37 5.06 -28.28
C GLN A 88 0.84 6.50 -28.04
N VAL A 89 1.01 6.88 -26.78
CA VAL A 89 1.45 8.22 -26.35
C VAL A 89 2.98 8.28 -26.24
N LEU A 90 3.65 7.26 -25.66
CA LEU A 90 5.11 7.31 -25.45
C LEU A 90 5.93 7.55 -26.73
N PRO A 91 5.66 6.90 -27.87
CA PRO A 91 6.40 7.15 -29.11
C PRO A 91 6.28 8.61 -29.56
N ARG A 92 5.06 9.18 -29.56
CA ARG A 92 4.82 10.58 -29.93
C ARG A 92 5.50 11.58 -28.98
N LEU A 93 5.66 11.24 -27.69
CA LEU A 93 6.40 12.06 -26.72
C LEU A 93 7.91 11.98 -26.98
N LEU A 94 8.46 10.78 -27.23
CA LEU A 94 9.89 10.56 -27.51
C LEU A 94 10.33 11.10 -28.89
N GLU A 95 9.40 11.21 -29.85
CA GLU A 95 9.64 11.89 -31.13
C GLU A 95 9.70 13.42 -31.00
N ARG A 96 9.04 13.99 -29.97
CA ARG A 96 8.96 15.44 -29.73
C ARG A 96 9.98 15.95 -28.72
N VAL A 97 10.46 15.10 -27.81
CA VAL A 97 11.39 15.48 -26.73
C VAL A 97 12.59 14.54 -26.70
N ASP A 98 13.77 15.13 -26.87
CA ASP A 98 15.05 14.42 -26.79
C ASP A 98 15.28 13.84 -25.38
N PRO A 99 15.58 12.53 -25.24
CA PRO A 99 15.80 11.90 -23.93
C PRO A 99 17.01 12.47 -23.17
N GLU A 100 18.01 13.06 -23.83
CA GLU A 100 19.11 13.75 -23.15
C GLU A 100 18.64 15.10 -22.57
N ALA A 101 17.81 15.85 -23.31
CA ALA A 101 17.23 17.09 -22.82
C ALA A 101 16.27 16.83 -21.64
N ALA A 102 15.39 15.83 -21.74
CA ALA A 102 14.48 15.41 -20.68
C ALA A 102 15.21 15.07 -19.37
N ALA A 103 16.41 14.48 -19.45
CA ALA A 103 17.22 14.15 -18.29
C ALA A 103 17.85 15.36 -17.55
N THR A 104 17.77 16.57 -18.12
CA THR A 104 18.30 17.81 -17.50
C THR A 104 17.23 18.69 -16.83
N LEU A 105 15.94 18.47 -17.14
CA LEU A 105 14.82 19.25 -16.63
C LEU A 105 14.28 18.69 -15.31
N THR A 106 13.65 19.53 -14.50
CA THR A 106 12.96 19.06 -13.28
C THR A 106 11.65 18.36 -13.61
N LYS A 107 11.16 17.55 -12.66
CA LYS A 107 9.88 16.81 -12.81
C LYS A 107 8.69 17.72 -13.03
N ASP A 108 8.72 18.94 -12.49
CA ASP A 108 7.62 19.89 -12.61
C ASP A 108 7.67 20.64 -13.95
N GLU A 109 8.85 21.08 -14.40
CA GLU A 109 9.04 21.71 -15.73
C GLU A 109 8.65 20.76 -16.86
N LEU A 110 9.14 19.51 -16.82
CA LEU A 110 8.84 18.52 -17.86
C LEU A 110 7.38 18.03 -17.81
N SER A 111 6.71 18.13 -16.65
CA SER A 111 5.27 17.89 -16.53
C SER A 111 4.46 18.94 -17.29
N GLU A 112 4.80 20.23 -17.12
CA GLU A 112 4.13 21.31 -17.86
C GLU A 112 4.38 21.23 -19.38
N GLU A 113 5.58 20.86 -19.83
CA GLU A 113 5.89 20.65 -21.26
C GLU A 113 5.19 19.42 -21.86
N PHE A 114 5.10 18.29 -21.13
CA PHE A 114 4.41 17.10 -21.63
C PHE A 114 2.89 17.22 -21.60
N ARG A 115 2.29 17.95 -20.65
CA ARG A 115 0.82 18.07 -20.52
C ARG A 115 0.10 18.46 -21.82
N PRO A 116 0.49 19.51 -22.58
CA PRO A 116 -0.18 19.85 -23.84
C PRO A 116 -0.09 18.73 -24.89
N ILE A 117 1.04 18.02 -24.98
CA ILE A 117 1.20 16.91 -25.93
C ILE A 117 0.33 15.71 -25.50
N ILE A 118 0.24 15.41 -24.21
CA ILE A 118 -0.68 14.39 -23.69
C ILE A 118 -2.13 14.77 -24.02
N MET A 119 -2.52 16.05 -23.91
CA MET A 119 -3.86 16.52 -24.30
C MET A 119 -4.11 16.39 -25.81
N GLU A 120 -3.12 16.72 -26.65
CA GLU A 120 -3.17 16.57 -28.11
C GLU A 120 -3.50 15.11 -28.50
N VAL A 121 -2.75 14.15 -27.95
CA VAL A 121 -2.91 12.73 -28.30
C VAL A 121 -4.19 12.13 -27.72
N LEU A 122 -4.62 12.54 -26.52
CA LEU A 122 -5.92 12.10 -25.97
C LEU A 122 -7.10 12.59 -26.81
N ALA A 123 -7.03 13.81 -27.35
CA ALA A 123 -8.03 14.33 -28.28
C ALA A 123 -7.99 13.60 -29.64
N GLU A 124 -6.81 13.29 -30.17
CA GLU A 124 -6.62 12.50 -31.39
C GLU A 124 -7.27 11.10 -31.27
N LEU A 125 -7.03 10.42 -30.15
CA LEU A 125 -7.56 9.09 -29.84
C LEU A 125 -9.05 9.08 -29.46
N LYS A 126 -9.68 10.25 -29.27
CA LYS A 126 -11.09 10.44 -28.88
C LYS A 126 -11.48 9.75 -27.56
N VAL A 127 -10.53 9.57 -26.64
CA VAL A 127 -10.77 8.93 -25.34
C VAL A 127 -11.19 9.98 -24.32
N THR A 128 -12.44 9.91 -23.87
CA THR A 128 -12.98 10.82 -22.84
C THR A 128 -12.65 10.32 -21.44
N PHE A 129 -11.54 10.78 -20.88
CA PHE A 129 -11.18 10.52 -19.48
C PHE A 129 -11.85 11.49 -18.50
N ASN A 130 -12.14 11.00 -17.29
CA ASN A 130 -12.44 11.83 -16.14
C ASN A 130 -11.16 12.42 -15.54
N ARG A 131 -11.27 13.50 -14.76
CA ARG A 131 -10.12 14.28 -14.26
C ARG A 131 -9.16 13.49 -13.35
N ARG A 132 -9.60 12.41 -12.70
CA ARG A 132 -8.72 11.51 -11.93
C ARG A 132 -7.94 10.58 -12.83
N GLU A 133 -8.58 10.03 -13.85
CA GLU A 133 -7.98 9.13 -14.83
C GLU A 133 -6.90 9.85 -15.66
N GLN A 134 -7.21 11.07 -16.08
CA GLN A 134 -6.26 12.00 -16.72
C GLN A 134 -5.00 12.21 -15.87
N PHE A 135 -5.18 12.53 -14.57
CA PHE A 135 -4.06 12.77 -13.64
C PHE A 135 -3.26 11.50 -13.32
N ALA A 136 -3.92 10.34 -13.27
CA ALA A 136 -3.25 9.05 -13.11
C ALA A 136 -2.39 8.70 -14.34
N LEU A 137 -2.91 8.94 -15.55
CA LEU A 137 -2.17 8.76 -16.79
C LEU A 137 -0.99 9.75 -16.92
N GLU A 138 -1.20 11.03 -16.59
CA GLU A 138 -0.15 12.05 -16.51
C GLU A 138 0.97 11.60 -15.57
N LYS A 139 0.64 11.13 -14.36
CA LYS A 139 1.62 10.56 -13.43
C LYS A 139 2.37 9.36 -14.01
N VAL A 140 1.67 8.36 -14.56
CA VAL A 140 2.29 7.14 -15.10
C VAL A 140 3.22 7.45 -16.28
N LEU A 141 2.87 8.41 -17.14
CA LEU A 141 3.72 8.84 -18.24
C LEU A 141 4.98 9.56 -17.75
N ILE A 142 4.86 10.45 -16.75
CA ILE A 142 6.02 11.14 -16.16
C ILE A 142 6.92 10.15 -15.39
N ASP A 143 6.35 9.17 -14.68
CA ASP A 143 7.11 8.13 -13.96
C ASP A 143 7.81 7.15 -14.95
N GLU A 144 7.31 6.98 -16.17
CA GLU A 144 8.01 6.29 -17.27
C GLU A 144 9.16 7.13 -17.86
N LEU A 145 8.94 8.44 -18.04
CA LEU A 145 9.87 9.33 -18.74
C LEU A 145 11.00 9.87 -17.83
N LEU A 146 10.76 9.99 -16.52
CA LEU A 146 11.74 10.47 -15.53
C LEU A 146 12.00 9.50 -14.36
N GLY A 147 11.04 8.66 -13.99
CA GLY A 147 11.16 7.73 -12.85
C GLY A 147 11.81 6.40 -13.23
N PHE A 148 11.51 5.36 -12.48
CA PHE A 148 11.98 3.99 -12.77
C PHE A 148 11.01 3.20 -13.66
N GLY A 149 10.01 3.87 -14.26
CA GLY A 149 9.03 3.28 -15.15
C GLY A 149 8.25 2.16 -14.47
N PRO A 150 8.14 0.95 -15.06
CA PRO A 150 7.39 -0.15 -14.47
C PRO A 150 7.91 -0.58 -13.08
N LEU A 151 9.16 -0.26 -12.73
CA LEU A 151 9.71 -0.54 -11.39
C LEU A 151 9.16 0.40 -10.31
N GLU A 152 8.65 1.58 -10.67
CA GLU A 152 8.19 2.59 -9.70
C GLU A 152 7.06 2.02 -8.82
N GLU A 153 6.13 1.26 -9.41
CA GLU A 153 5.04 0.59 -8.68
C GLU A 153 5.57 -0.45 -7.67
N LEU A 154 6.57 -1.25 -8.06
CA LEU A 154 7.20 -2.24 -7.20
C LEU A 154 8.08 -1.62 -6.10
N LEU A 155 8.69 -0.48 -6.38
CA LEU A 155 9.48 0.28 -5.41
C LEU A 155 8.59 0.95 -4.35
N ASN A 156 7.39 1.41 -4.73
CA ASN A 156 6.42 1.98 -3.80
C ASN A 156 5.65 0.93 -2.96
N ASP A 157 5.66 -0.36 -3.31
CA ASP A 157 4.96 -1.43 -2.57
C ASP A 157 5.74 -1.90 -1.32
N PRO A 158 5.26 -1.67 -0.09
CA PRO A 158 5.98 -2.01 1.15
C PRO A 158 5.95 -3.50 1.53
N ASP A 159 5.21 -4.35 0.80
CA ASP A 159 5.18 -5.80 1.00
C ASP A 159 6.29 -6.54 0.21
N ILE A 160 7.03 -5.83 -0.65
CA ILE A 160 8.15 -6.35 -1.48
C ILE A 160 9.50 -6.16 -0.77
N SER A 161 10.31 -7.21 -0.73
CA SER A 161 11.68 -7.20 -0.16
C SER A 161 12.80 -7.20 -1.21
N ASP A 162 12.61 -7.87 -2.34
CA ASP A 162 13.59 -7.94 -3.43
C ASP A 162 12.88 -7.87 -4.80
N ILE A 163 13.55 -7.29 -5.81
CA ILE A 163 13.06 -7.18 -7.20
C ILE A 163 14.18 -7.67 -8.12
N MET A 164 13.87 -8.62 -9.00
CA MET A 164 14.86 -9.29 -9.86
C MET A 164 14.39 -9.29 -11.33
N VAL A 165 14.91 -8.36 -12.12
CA VAL A 165 14.65 -8.24 -13.57
C VAL A 165 15.68 -9.06 -14.34
N ASN A 166 15.20 -9.95 -15.22
CA ASN A 166 16.02 -10.82 -16.08
C ASN A 166 15.70 -10.58 -17.56
N GLY A 167 15.93 -9.37 -18.05
CA GLY A 167 15.45 -8.91 -19.35
C GLY A 167 13.98 -8.40 -19.30
N PRO A 168 13.47 -7.84 -20.41
CA PRO A 168 12.26 -7.01 -20.43
C PRO A 168 10.95 -7.74 -20.10
N GLU A 169 10.87 -9.05 -20.39
CA GLU A 169 9.68 -9.88 -20.21
C GLU A 169 9.60 -10.59 -18.85
N GLN A 170 10.69 -10.60 -18.06
CA GLN A 170 10.86 -11.53 -16.94
C GLN A 170 11.31 -10.82 -15.66
N THR A 171 10.36 -10.18 -14.96
CA THR A 171 10.58 -9.63 -13.61
C THR A 171 10.00 -10.53 -12.52
N TYR A 172 10.80 -10.83 -11.51
CA TYR A 172 10.37 -11.44 -10.26
C TYR A 172 10.38 -10.43 -9.11
N ILE A 173 9.56 -10.69 -8.11
CA ILE A 173 9.57 -9.99 -6.83
C ILE A 173 9.50 -11.00 -5.68
N GLU A 174 10.18 -10.70 -4.59
CA GLU A 174 9.98 -11.41 -3.33
C GLU A 174 8.91 -10.68 -2.52
N LYS A 175 7.83 -11.39 -2.16
CA LYS A 175 6.85 -10.95 -1.15
C LYS A 175 6.81 -11.95 -0.02
N LYS A 176 7.00 -11.47 1.22
CA LYS A 176 6.86 -12.26 2.46
C LYS A 176 7.65 -13.59 2.44
N GLY A 177 8.89 -13.55 1.95
CA GLY A 177 9.78 -14.72 1.86
C GLY A 177 9.46 -15.68 0.71
N ARG A 178 8.71 -15.25 -0.32
CA ARG A 178 8.35 -16.06 -1.48
C ARG A 178 8.61 -15.29 -2.78
N LEU A 179 9.36 -15.91 -3.68
CA LEU A 179 9.56 -15.40 -5.03
C LEU A 179 8.31 -15.66 -5.89
N GLN A 180 7.83 -14.63 -6.57
CA GLN A 180 6.70 -14.68 -7.49
C GLN A 180 7.01 -13.84 -8.74
N LEU A 181 6.38 -14.15 -9.87
CA LEU A 181 6.47 -13.30 -11.07
C LEU A 181 5.71 -11.99 -10.81
N ALA A 182 6.26 -10.86 -11.23
CA ALA A 182 5.60 -9.57 -11.15
C ALA A 182 4.64 -9.36 -12.34
N PRO A 183 3.53 -8.62 -12.18
CA PRO A 183 2.61 -8.31 -13.28
C PRO A 183 3.13 -7.19 -14.21
N ILE A 184 4.39 -6.78 -14.10
CA ILE A 184 5.00 -5.71 -14.90
C ILE A 184 5.82 -6.27 -16.08
N ARG A 185 5.94 -5.48 -17.15
CA ARG A 185 6.85 -5.73 -18.28
C ARG A 185 7.50 -4.44 -18.73
N PHE A 186 8.66 -4.56 -19.37
CA PHE A 186 9.29 -3.47 -20.10
C PHE A 186 8.99 -3.64 -21.59
N ARG A 187 8.71 -2.53 -22.26
CA ARG A 187 8.43 -2.44 -23.72
C ARG A 187 9.45 -3.18 -24.58
N ASP A 188 10.74 -3.02 -24.29
CA ASP A 188 11.85 -3.72 -24.95
C ASP A 188 13.13 -3.66 -24.08
N GLU A 189 14.19 -4.31 -24.56
CA GLU A 189 15.52 -4.30 -23.94
C GLU A 189 16.15 -2.90 -23.92
N ALA A 190 15.91 -2.06 -24.94
CA ALA A 190 16.45 -0.71 -25.00
C ALA A 190 15.88 0.18 -23.88
N HIS A 191 14.58 0.06 -23.63
CA HIS A 191 13.88 0.74 -22.54
C HIS A 191 14.35 0.25 -21.16
N LEU A 192 14.58 -1.05 -20.99
CA LEU A 192 15.15 -1.60 -19.76
C LEU A 192 16.58 -1.10 -19.52
N PHE A 193 17.42 -1.08 -20.56
CA PHE A 193 18.77 -0.52 -20.50
C PHE A 193 18.75 0.99 -20.16
N GLN A 194 17.85 1.77 -20.75
CA GLN A 194 17.64 3.18 -20.41
C GLN A 194 17.27 3.36 -18.93
N ILE A 195 16.32 2.59 -18.41
CA ILE A 195 15.94 2.65 -16.98
C ILE A 195 17.13 2.28 -16.08
N ALA A 196 17.86 1.21 -16.42
CA ALA A 196 19.06 0.81 -15.70
C ALA A 196 20.13 1.91 -15.68
N GLN A 197 20.36 2.57 -16.82
CA GLN A 197 21.33 3.66 -16.94
C GLN A 197 20.85 4.93 -16.19
N ARG A 198 19.55 5.27 -16.18
CA ARG A 198 18.99 6.35 -15.34
C ARG A 198 19.22 6.08 -13.85
N ILE A 199 18.94 4.87 -13.35
CA ILE A 199 19.18 4.47 -11.95
C ILE A 199 20.65 4.66 -11.56
N VAL A 200 21.57 4.20 -12.42
CA VAL A 200 23.02 4.24 -12.17
C VAL A 200 23.56 5.67 -12.26
N ASN A 201 23.13 6.45 -13.24
CA ASN A 201 23.50 7.87 -13.41
C ASN A 201 23.04 8.73 -12.22
N GLN A 202 21.85 8.47 -11.65
CA GLN A 202 21.32 9.20 -10.49
C GLN A 202 22.21 9.08 -9.23
N VAL A 203 23.07 8.07 -9.16
CA VAL A 203 24.03 7.85 -8.06
C VAL A 203 25.47 8.20 -8.46
N GLY A 204 25.66 8.95 -9.56
CA GLY A 204 26.98 9.37 -10.03
C GLY A 204 27.85 8.23 -10.55
N ARG A 205 27.23 7.13 -10.99
CA ARG A 205 27.89 5.99 -11.64
C ARG A 205 27.58 6.01 -13.15
N ARG A 206 28.18 5.08 -13.90
CA ARG A 206 27.87 4.80 -15.31
C ARG A 206 27.79 3.29 -15.50
N VAL A 207 27.00 2.85 -16.48
CA VAL A 207 26.91 1.47 -16.95
C VAL A 207 26.80 1.49 -18.47
N ASP A 208 27.65 0.72 -19.14
CA ASP A 208 27.76 0.61 -20.61
C ASP A 208 28.52 -0.67 -20.98
N GLN A 209 28.78 -0.91 -22.28
CA GLN A 209 29.47 -2.12 -22.74
C GLN A 209 30.95 -2.21 -22.29
N THR A 210 31.57 -1.10 -21.89
CA THR A 210 32.94 -1.05 -21.33
C THR A 210 32.96 -1.23 -19.82
N THR A 211 31.91 -0.74 -19.14
CA THR A 211 31.67 -0.91 -17.70
C THR A 211 30.33 -1.66 -17.48
N PRO A 212 30.27 -2.98 -17.76
CA PRO A 212 29.01 -3.72 -17.86
C PRO A 212 28.41 -4.17 -16.51
N LEU A 213 28.95 -3.71 -15.38
CA LEU A 213 28.43 -3.97 -14.04
C LEU A 213 28.51 -2.68 -13.21
N ALA A 214 27.43 -2.34 -12.51
CA ALA A 214 27.37 -1.18 -11.63
C ALA A 214 26.57 -1.45 -10.35
N ASP A 215 27.14 -1.08 -9.21
CA ASP A 215 26.45 -1.05 -7.91
C ASP A 215 26.04 0.39 -7.55
N ALA A 216 24.79 0.54 -7.15
CA ALA A 216 24.15 1.81 -6.84
C ALA A 216 23.31 1.71 -5.54
N ARG A 217 22.99 2.87 -4.96
CA ARG A 217 22.06 2.98 -3.82
C ARG A 217 21.03 4.07 -4.11
N LEU A 218 19.76 3.69 -4.08
CA LEU A 218 18.63 4.58 -4.31
C LEU A 218 18.39 5.54 -3.12
N LYS A 219 17.56 6.57 -3.32
CA LYS A 219 17.29 7.64 -2.34
C LYS A 219 16.56 7.14 -1.08
N ASP A 220 15.83 6.04 -1.19
CA ASP A 220 15.20 5.29 -0.10
C ASP A 220 16.20 4.44 0.72
N GLY A 221 17.45 4.34 0.27
CA GLY A 221 18.49 3.49 0.85
C GLY A 221 18.57 2.08 0.28
N SER A 222 17.68 1.69 -0.64
CA SER A 222 17.68 0.38 -1.31
C SER A 222 18.95 0.18 -2.15
N ARG A 223 19.42 -1.05 -2.27
CA ARG A 223 20.65 -1.39 -3.01
C ARG A 223 20.29 -1.93 -4.38
N VAL A 224 20.92 -1.41 -5.42
CA VAL A 224 20.74 -1.87 -6.80
C VAL A 224 22.05 -2.40 -7.34
N ASN A 225 22.01 -3.58 -7.94
CA ASN A 225 23.06 -4.11 -8.81
C ASN A 225 22.50 -4.18 -10.24
N VAL A 226 23.25 -3.66 -11.21
CA VAL A 226 22.93 -3.69 -12.64
C VAL A 226 24.02 -4.46 -13.37
N ILE A 227 23.62 -5.37 -14.26
CA ILE A 227 24.51 -6.10 -15.17
C ILE A 227 23.95 -6.01 -16.60
N VAL A 228 24.79 -5.61 -17.55
CA VAL A 228 24.42 -5.47 -18.97
C VAL A 228 25.29 -6.38 -19.86
N PRO A 229 24.95 -6.59 -21.15
CA PRO A 229 25.84 -7.25 -22.09
C PRO A 229 27.21 -6.55 -22.17
N PRO A 230 28.34 -7.30 -22.25
CA PRO A 230 28.42 -8.74 -22.53
C PRO A 230 28.32 -9.67 -21.30
N LEU A 231 28.25 -9.15 -20.07
CA LEU A 231 28.22 -9.99 -18.86
C LEU A 231 26.89 -10.73 -18.68
N SER A 232 25.77 -10.12 -19.06
CA SER A 232 24.47 -10.79 -19.10
C SER A 232 24.13 -11.26 -20.51
N LEU A 233 23.92 -12.58 -20.65
CA LEU A 233 23.61 -13.24 -21.93
C LEU A 233 22.17 -13.02 -22.43
N LYS A 234 21.28 -12.48 -21.59
CA LYS A 234 19.84 -12.35 -21.86
C LYS A 234 19.36 -10.91 -22.06
N GLY A 235 20.29 -9.96 -22.22
CA GLY A 235 19.99 -8.53 -22.08
C GLY A 235 20.17 -8.06 -20.64
N THR A 236 19.65 -6.89 -20.31
CA THR A 236 19.92 -6.19 -19.06
C THR A 236 19.28 -6.90 -17.86
N ALA A 237 20.05 -7.05 -16.79
CA ALA A 237 19.60 -7.62 -15.52
C ALA A 237 19.74 -6.58 -14.39
N ILE A 238 18.75 -6.54 -13.50
CA ILE A 238 18.71 -5.63 -12.36
C ILE A 238 18.25 -6.41 -11.13
N SER A 239 19.00 -6.32 -10.02
CA SER A 239 18.54 -6.75 -8.69
C SER A 239 18.41 -5.54 -7.78
N ILE A 240 17.25 -5.36 -7.16
CA ILE A 240 16.97 -4.28 -6.21
C ILE A 240 16.56 -4.87 -4.86
N ARG A 241 17.50 -4.86 -3.92
CA ARG A 241 17.29 -5.30 -2.55
C ARG A 241 16.73 -4.13 -1.75
N LYS A 242 15.43 -4.15 -1.46
CA LYS A 242 14.73 -3.02 -0.86
C LYS A 242 15.12 -2.83 0.60
N PHE A 243 15.28 -1.57 1.03
CA PHE A 243 15.50 -1.27 2.43
C PHE A 243 14.14 -1.20 3.15
N SER A 244 13.85 -2.19 4.00
CA SER A 244 12.59 -2.22 4.77
C SER A 244 12.48 -1.01 5.70
N GLU A 245 11.47 -0.15 5.46
CA GLU A 245 11.12 0.96 6.35
C GLU A 245 10.84 0.49 7.80
N LYS A 246 10.35 -0.76 7.93
CA LYS A 246 10.06 -1.40 9.21
C LYS A 246 11.29 -2.17 9.67
N PRO A 247 12.06 -1.69 10.67
CA PRO A 247 13.17 -2.47 11.23
C PRO A 247 12.61 -3.68 11.98
N ILE A 248 13.14 -4.87 11.67
CA ILE A 248 12.73 -6.11 12.33
C ILE A 248 13.20 -6.07 13.79
N THR A 249 12.27 -6.18 14.73
CA THR A 249 12.58 -6.22 16.17
C THR A 249 12.79 -7.66 16.67
N ILE A 250 13.44 -7.81 17.82
CA ILE A 250 13.56 -9.12 18.49
C ILE A 250 12.18 -9.74 18.80
N ASP A 251 11.18 -8.92 19.14
CA ASP A 251 9.81 -9.39 19.36
C ASP A 251 9.14 -9.89 18.08
N MET A 252 9.43 -9.26 16.93
CA MET A 252 8.97 -9.77 15.63
C MET A 252 9.66 -11.10 15.28
N LEU A 253 10.97 -11.24 15.54
CA LEU A 253 11.68 -12.52 15.33
C LEU A 253 11.15 -13.66 16.21
N ALA A 254 10.74 -13.37 17.45
CA ALA A 254 10.04 -14.35 18.29
C ALA A 254 8.66 -14.69 17.73
N GLY A 255 7.86 -13.68 17.33
CA GLY A 255 6.55 -13.87 16.70
C GLY A 255 6.58 -14.59 15.35
N PHE A 256 7.70 -14.52 14.61
CA PHE A 256 7.94 -15.29 13.38
C PHE A 256 8.44 -16.72 13.64
N GLY A 257 8.61 -17.12 14.91
CA GLY A 257 9.15 -18.44 15.28
C GLY A 257 10.65 -18.61 15.03
N SER A 258 11.39 -17.55 14.69
CA SER A 258 12.83 -17.59 14.46
C SER A 258 13.63 -17.82 15.75
N MET A 259 13.03 -17.56 16.91
CA MET A 259 13.56 -17.87 18.23
C MET A 259 12.42 -18.01 19.26
N SER A 260 12.70 -18.59 20.43
CA SER A 260 11.73 -18.61 21.54
C SER A 260 11.74 -17.31 22.35
N ASP A 261 10.64 -16.99 23.03
CA ASP A 261 10.52 -15.81 23.91
C ASP A 261 11.61 -15.75 24.99
N LYS A 262 12.08 -16.91 25.45
CA LYS A 262 13.18 -17.04 26.41
C LYS A 262 14.52 -16.59 25.79
N MET A 263 14.79 -16.96 24.54
CA MET A 263 15.96 -16.48 23.80
C MET A 263 15.84 -14.99 23.48
N ALA A 264 14.68 -14.52 23.05
CA ALA A 264 14.40 -13.11 22.82
C ALA A 264 14.65 -12.26 24.09
N THR A 265 14.18 -12.75 25.24
CA THR A 265 14.42 -12.13 26.56
C THR A 265 15.90 -12.13 26.93
N ALA A 266 16.61 -13.25 26.73
CA ALA A 266 18.05 -13.34 26.99
C ALA A 266 18.87 -12.36 26.11
N LEU A 267 18.54 -12.24 24.83
CA LEU A 267 19.18 -11.30 23.91
C LEU A 267 18.91 -9.83 24.28
N LYS A 268 17.69 -9.50 24.72
CA LYS A 268 17.36 -8.17 25.27
C LYS A 268 18.21 -7.83 26.50
N ILE A 269 18.37 -8.78 27.44
CA ILE A 269 19.20 -8.60 28.63
C ILE A 269 20.68 -8.44 28.23
N ALA A 270 21.21 -9.32 27.37
CA ALA A 270 22.59 -9.25 26.91
C ALA A 270 22.91 -7.93 26.19
N GLY A 271 21.99 -7.43 25.35
CA GLY A 271 22.09 -6.12 24.71
C GLY A 271 22.05 -4.96 25.72
N ALA A 272 21.15 -4.99 26.70
CA ALA A 272 21.09 -3.98 27.77
C ALA A 272 22.36 -3.96 28.63
N CYS A 273 22.95 -5.14 28.88
CA CYS A 273 24.25 -5.30 29.55
C CYS A 273 25.46 -5.00 28.65
N ARG A 274 25.25 -4.60 27.39
CA ARG A 274 26.31 -4.32 26.38
C ARG A 274 27.29 -5.49 26.18
N MET A 275 26.79 -6.72 26.22
CA MET A 275 27.59 -7.89 25.90
C MET A 275 27.95 -7.93 24.41
N ASN A 276 29.15 -8.40 24.09
CA ASN A 276 29.55 -8.66 22.71
C ASN A 276 28.85 -9.92 22.19
N ILE A 277 28.04 -9.79 21.15
CA ILE A 277 27.27 -10.89 20.55
C ILE A 277 27.65 -11.01 19.08
N VAL A 278 28.03 -12.22 18.64
CA VAL A 278 28.28 -12.54 17.24
C VAL A 278 27.11 -13.38 16.72
N ILE A 279 26.48 -12.93 15.63
CA ILE A 279 25.46 -13.70 14.91
C ILE A 279 26.18 -14.45 13.78
N SER A 280 25.88 -15.74 13.62
CA SER A 280 26.45 -16.61 12.60
C SER A 280 25.36 -17.46 11.94
N GLY A 281 25.52 -17.76 10.66
CA GLY A 281 24.56 -18.49 9.84
C GLY A 281 25.08 -18.68 8.41
N GLY A 282 24.30 -19.38 7.58
CA GLY A 282 24.54 -19.45 6.14
C GLY A 282 24.15 -18.16 5.41
N THR A 283 24.58 -18.05 4.16
CA THR A 283 24.23 -16.98 3.20
C THR A 283 23.12 -17.43 2.26
#